data_AF-A0A2J6J8G5-F1
#
_entry.id   AF-A0A2J6J8G5-F1
#
_cell.length_a   1.000
_cell.length_b   1.000
_cell.length_c   1.000
_cell.angle_alpha   90.00
_cell.angle_beta   90.00
_cell.angle_gamma   90.00
#
_symmetry.space_group_name_H-M   'P 1'
#
loop_
_entity.id
_entity.type
_entity.pdbx_description
1 polymer ?
#
loop_
_entity_poly.entity_id
_entity_poly.type
_entity_poly.pdbx_seq_one_letter_code
_entity_poly.pdbx_strand_id
1 'polypeptide(L)'
;MRISDRYKEVYEDLCTMLEKNFKESSTETEAVVRILCATVDELEARMETVGEIPQIHLEKQISPILLSAHAQLDRARLMLEGVGQADKAERVWAFEQKIYRLLNDL
;
A
#
# COMPACT_ATOMS: atom_id res chain seq x y z
N MET A 1 -0.82 15.40 -12.44
CA MET A 1 -0.71 15.28 -10.97
C MET A 1 0.75 15.15 -10.61
N ARG A 2 1.21 15.75 -9.49
CA ARG A 2 2.60 15.55 -9.03
C ARG A 2 2.73 14.15 -8.41
N ILE A 3 3.93 13.58 -8.43
CA ILE A 3 4.24 12.30 -7.78
C ILE A 3 3.81 12.31 -6.30
N SER A 4 4.02 13.45 -5.62
CA SER A 4 3.57 13.66 -4.24
C SER A 4 2.07 13.51 -4.05
N ASP A 5 1.28 13.98 -5.02
CA ASP A 5 -0.19 13.89 -4.95
C ASP A 5 -0.64 12.44 -5.15
N ARG A 6 0.00 11.73 -6.09
CA ARG A 6 -0.28 10.30 -6.34
C ARG A 6 0.14 9.41 -5.17
N TYR A 7 1.23 9.76 -4.50
CA TYR A 7 1.68 9.06 -3.29
C TYR A 7 0.65 9.21 -2.16
N LYS A 8 0.13 10.43 -1.95
CA LYS A 8 -0.95 10.68 -0.99
C LYS A 8 -2.23 9.93 -1.35
N GLU A 9 -2.61 9.92 -2.62
CA GLU A 9 -3.77 9.18 -3.10
C GLU A 9 -3.63 7.67 -2.79
N VAL A 10 -2.45 7.08 -3.04
CA VAL A 10 -2.18 5.67 -2.69
C VAL A 10 -2.34 5.41 -1.20
N TYR A 11 -1.83 6.32 -0.35
CA TYR A 11 -1.98 6.23 1.10
C TYR A 11 -3.46 6.30 1.54
N GLU A 12 -4.17 7.34 1.12
CA GLU A 12 -5.59 7.56 1.48
C GLU A 12 -6.48 6.42 1.00
N ASP A 13 -6.23 5.92 -0.21
CA ASP A 13 -6.92 4.79 -0.77
C ASP A 13 -6.66 3.52 0.08
N LEU A 14 -5.42 3.27 0.53
CA LEU A 14 -5.07 2.09 1.32
C LEU A 14 -5.72 2.13 2.70
N CYS A 15 -5.74 3.29 3.35
CA CYS A 15 -6.49 3.53 4.60
C CYS A 15 -7.98 3.24 4.40
N THR A 16 -8.57 3.79 3.33
CA THR A 16 -9.98 3.56 3.00
C THR A 16 -10.28 2.09 2.75
N MET A 17 -9.36 1.36 2.11
CA MET A 17 -9.50 -0.07 1.87
C MET A 17 -9.46 -0.87 3.18
N LEU A 18 -8.55 -0.55 4.09
CA LEU A 18 -8.49 -1.14 5.42
C LEU A 18 -9.80 -0.93 6.18
N GLU A 19 -10.28 0.32 6.24
CA GLU A 19 -11.52 0.65 6.93
C GLU A 19 -12.76 -0.03 6.34
N LYS A 20 -12.84 -0.18 5.02
CA LYS A 20 -14.03 -0.76 4.37
C LYS A 20 -14.05 -2.28 4.35
N ASN A 21 -12.88 -2.91 4.26
CA ASN A 21 -12.78 -4.36 3.97
C ASN A 21 -12.29 -5.19 5.16
N PHE A 22 -11.66 -4.52 6.14
CA PHE A 22 -10.96 -5.19 7.25
C PHE A 22 -11.39 -4.68 8.63
N LYS A 23 -12.37 -3.78 8.71
CA LYS A 23 -12.93 -3.27 9.98
C LYS A 23 -13.50 -4.37 10.88
N GLU A 24 -14.08 -5.40 10.28
CA GLU A 24 -14.56 -6.60 10.96
C GLU A 24 -13.67 -7.79 10.57
N SER A 25 -12.39 -7.71 10.93
CA SER A 25 -11.44 -8.80 10.64
C SER A 25 -11.79 -10.04 11.44
N SER A 26 -11.93 -11.19 10.76
CA SER A 26 -11.94 -12.50 11.41
C SER A 26 -10.53 -12.86 11.86
N THR A 27 -10.40 -13.84 12.78
CA THR A 27 -9.12 -14.40 13.23
C THR A 27 -8.24 -14.84 12.06
N GLU A 28 -8.84 -15.32 10.96
CA GLU A 28 -8.13 -15.76 9.75
C GLU A 28 -7.49 -14.60 8.97
N THR A 29 -8.02 -13.38 9.12
CA THR A 29 -7.54 -12.18 8.41
C THR A 29 -6.72 -11.25 9.30
N GLU A 30 -6.64 -11.49 10.60
CA GLU A 30 -5.97 -10.61 11.57
C GLU A 30 -4.49 -10.39 11.24
N ALA A 31 -3.79 -11.46 10.81
CA ALA A 31 -2.40 -11.35 10.40
C ALA A 31 -2.22 -10.52 9.12
N VAL A 32 -3.21 -10.56 8.21
CA VAL A 32 -3.24 -9.72 7.01
C VAL A 32 -3.46 -8.26 7.39
N VAL A 33 -4.41 -7.98 8.27
CA VAL A 33 -4.65 -6.61 8.77
C VAL A 33 -3.40 -6.01 9.39
N ARG A 34 -2.66 -6.79 10.20
CA ARG A 34 -1.40 -6.33 10.78
C ARG A 34 -0.36 -5.93 9.73
N ILE A 35 -0.23 -6.71 8.65
CA ILE A 35 0.68 -6.38 7.55
C ILE A 35 0.24 -5.09 6.86
N LEU A 36 -1.04 -4.98 6.52
CA LEU A 36 -1.59 -3.82 5.84
C LEU A 36 -1.50 -2.54 6.69
N CYS A 37 -1.73 -2.61 7.99
CA CYS A 37 -1.53 -1.48 8.90
C CYS A 37 -0.05 -1.07 8.95
N ALA A 38 0.89 -2.03 9.04
CA ALA A 38 2.31 -1.72 8.99
C ALA A 38 2.72 -1.05 7.66
N THR A 39 2.10 -1.46 6.54
CA THR A 39 2.28 -0.79 5.24
C THR A 39 1.81 0.66 5.28
N VAL A 40 0.64 0.92 5.86
CA VAL A 40 0.10 2.27 6.04
C VAL A 40 1.03 3.12 6.90
N ASP A 41 1.50 2.61 8.03
CA ASP A 41 2.41 3.32 8.93
C ASP A 41 3.73 3.68 8.23
N GLU A 42 4.28 2.76 7.42
CA GLU A 42 5.50 3.00 6.63
C GLU A 42 5.30 4.12 5.59
N LEU A 43 4.13 4.14 4.93
CA LEU A 43 3.77 5.18 3.97
C LEU A 43 3.50 6.54 4.66
N GLU A 44 2.81 6.53 5.79
CA GLU A 44 2.49 7.73 6.59
C GLU A 44 3.76 8.44 7.06
N ALA A 45 4.71 7.68 7.62
CA ALA A 45 5.97 8.20 8.15
C ALA A 45 6.80 8.96 7.10
N ARG A 46 6.52 8.73 5.81
CA ARG A 46 7.21 9.35 4.67
C ARG A 46 6.37 10.43 4.00
N MET A 47 5.07 10.45 4.25
CA MET A 47 4.11 11.35 3.63
C MET A 47 4.40 12.84 3.90
N GLU A 48 4.89 13.17 5.10
CA GLU A 48 5.30 14.53 5.46
C GLU A 48 6.49 15.01 4.62
N THR A 49 7.42 14.11 4.31
CA THR A 49 8.67 14.44 3.61
C THR A 49 8.53 14.43 2.09
N VAL A 50 7.62 13.63 1.52
CA VAL A 50 7.49 13.45 0.06
C VAL A 50 7.20 14.75 -0.70
N GLY A 51 6.50 15.71 -0.08
CA GLY A 51 6.25 17.02 -0.68
C GLY A 51 7.48 17.94 -0.74
N GLU A 52 8.51 17.65 0.06
CA GLU A 52 9.73 18.45 0.18
C GLU A 52 10.89 17.85 -0.62
N ILE A 53 10.78 16.59 -1.07
CA ILE A 53 11.83 15.91 -1.84
C ILE A 53 11.97 16.59 -3.21
N PRO A 54 13.17 17.08 -3.57
CA PRO A 54 13.44 17.57 -4.91
C PRO A 54 13.17 16.48 -5.95
N GLN A 55 12.58 16.84 -7.09
CA GLN A 55 12.15 15.87 -8.10
C GLN A 55 13.24 14.88 -8.53
N ILE A 56 14.49 15.35 -8.62
CA ILE A 56 15.69 14.55 -8.95
C ILE A 56 16.03 13.44 -7.94
N HIS A 57 15.41 13.47 -6.75
CA HIS A 57 15.62 12.51 -5.68
C HIS A 57 14.40 11.64 -5.39
N LEU A 58 13.26 11.90 -6.04
CA LEU A 58 12.01 11.16 -5.79
C LEU A 58 12.20 9.67 -6.05
N GLU A 59 12.73 9.28 -7.20
CA GLU A 59 12.99 7.86 -7.51
C GLU A 59 13.87 7.21 -6.43
N LYS A 60 15.02 7.79 -6.11
CA LYS A 60 15.95 7.22 -5.13
C LYS A 60 15.35 7.08 -3.73
N GLN A 61 14.52 8.04 -3.31
CA GLN A 61 13.98 8.08 -1.95
C GLN A 61 12.64 7.36 -1.80
N ILE A 62 11.78 7.41 -2.83
CA ILE A 62 10.41 6.88 -2.81
C ILE A 62 10.36 5.44 -3.31
N SER A 63 11.14 5.08 -4.34
CA SER A 63 11.12 3.72 -4.90
C SER A 63 11.36 2.62 -3.85
N PRO A 64 12.31 2.74 -2.90
CA PRO A 64 12.49 1.72 -1.86
C PRO A 64 11.24 1.52 -0.98
N ILE A 65 10.53 2.60 -0.66
CA ILE A 65 9.33 2.58 0.17
C ILE A 65 8.19 1.92 -0.60
N LEU A 66 7.98 2.32 -1.86
CA LEU A 66 6.94 1.73 -2.69
C LEU A 66 7.21 0.26 -3.01
N LEU A 67 8.48 -0.14 -3.18
CA LEU A 67 8.86 -1.55 -3.34
C LEU A 67 8.58 -2.35 -2.06
N SER A 68 8.86 -1.79 -0.88
CA SER A 68 8.51 -2.41 0.41
C SER A 68 7.00 -2.61 0.52
N ALA A 69 6.22 -1.54 0.27
CA ALA A 69 4.77 -1.59 0.30
C ALA A 69 4.20 -2.61 -0.70
N HIS A 70 4.73 -2.65 -1.93
CA HIS A 70 4.33 -3.64 -2.93
C HIS A 70 4.58 -5.08 -2.45
N ALA A 71 5.74 -5.36 -1.85
CA ALA A 71 6.05 -6.69 -1.32
C ALA A 71 5.14 -7.08 -0.14
N GLN A 72 4.78 -6.12 0.71
CA GLN A 72 3.85 -6.34 1.82
C GLN A 72 2.42 -6.62 1.32
N LEU A 73 1.97 -5.90 0.29
CA LEU A 73 0.67 -6.13 -0.35
C LEU A 73 0.61 -7.50 -1.04
N ASP A 74 1.65 -7.90 -1.78
CA ASP A 74 1.70 -9.24 -2.41
C ASP A 74 1.63 -10.35 -1.34
N ARG A 75 2.37 -10.20 -0.23
CA ARG A 75 2.29 -11.13 0.90
C ARG A 75 0.88 -11.18 1.51
N ALA A 76 0.25 -10.02 1.70
CA ALA A 76 -1.12 -9.93 2.20
C ALA A 76 -2.12 -10.62 1.26
N ARG A 77 -1.97 -10.44 -0.06
CA ARG A 77 -2.77 -11.10 -1.09
C ARG A 77 -2.66 -12.62 -1.00
N LEU A 78 -1.44 -13.16 -0.97
CA LEU A 78 -1.21 -14.62 -0.87
C LEU A 78 -1.82 -15.21 0.40
N MET A 79 -1.76 -14.49 1.52
CA MET A 79 -2.38 -14.93 2.77
C MET A 79 -3.91 -14.97 2.67
N LEU A 80 -4.52 -13.98 2.01
CA LEU A 80 -5.97 -13.95 1.77
C LEU A 80 -6.43 -15.09 0.86
N GLU A 81 -5.68 -15.38 -0.21
CA GLU A 81 -5.92 -16.53 -1.08
C GLU A 81 -5.84 -17.84 -0.28
N GLY A 82 -4.84 -17.97 0.60
CA GLY A 82 -4.66 -19.14 1.46
C GLY A 82 -5.81 -19.42 2.44
N VAL A 83 -6.58 -18.39 2.83
CA VAL A 83 -7.75 -18.53 3.70
C VAL A 83 -9.09 -18.43 2.94
N GLY A 84 -9.05 -18.53 1.60
CA GLY A 84 -10.25 -18.53 0.76
C GLY A 84 -10.96 -17.16 0.65
N GLN A 85 -10.29 -16.07 1.01
CA GLN A 85 -10.81 -14.70 0.96
C GLN A 85 -10.49 -14.04 -0.39
N ALA A 86 -10.86 -14.68 -1.50
CA ALA A 86 -10.54 -14.26 -2.87
C ALA A 86 -10.98 -12.82 -3.17
N ASP A 87 -12.18 -12.42 -2.74
CA ASP A 87 -12.70 -11.06 -2.95
C ASP A 87 -11.83 -9.99 -2.28
N LYS A 88 -11.24 -10.30 -1.12
CA LYS A 88 -10.31 -9.40 -0.43
C LYS A 88 -8.94 -9.42 -1.09
N ALA A 89 -8.48 -10.57 -1.55
CA ALA A 89 -7.22 -10.70 -2.29
C ALA A 89 -7.24 -9.89 -3.59
N GLU A 90 -8.35 -9.90 -4.34
CA GLU A 90 -8.51 -9.10 -5.56
C GLU A 90 -8.43 -7.59 -5.27
N ARG A 91 -9.00 -7.14 -4.14
CA ARG A 91 -8.89 -5.74 -3.71
C ARG A 91 -7.45 -5.36 -3.40
N VAL A 92 -6.72 -6.20 -2.68
CA VAL A 92 -5.29 -5.99 -2.38
C VAL A 92 -4.46 -5.97 -3.66
N TRP A 93 -4.76 -6.85 -4.62
CA TRP A 93 -4.10 -6.87 -5.92
C TRP A 93 -4.31 -5.58 -6.72
N ALA A 94 -5.53 -5.01 -6.69
CA ALA A 94 -5.78 -3.72 -7.35
C ALA A 94 -4.89 -2.59 -6.78
N PHE A 95 -4.56 -2.64 -5.48
CA PHE A 95 -3.63 -1.71 -4.85
C PHE A 95 -2.18 -1.96 -5.25
N GLU A 96 -1.76 -3.22 -5.28
CA GLU A 96 -0.44 -3.61 -5.75
C GLU A 96 -0.18 -3.03 -7.16
N GLN A 97 -1.18 -3.12 -8.06
CA GLN A 97 -1.13 -2.52 -9.40
C GLN A 97 -1.04 -0.99 -9.38
N LYS A 98 -1.69 -0.31 -8.42
CA LYS A 98 -1.56 1.15 -8.26
C LYS A 98 -0.14 1.53 -7.85
N ILE A 99 0.45 0.81 -6.89
CA ILE A 99 1.84 1.03 -6.46
C ILE A 99 2.81 0.76 -7.61
N TYR A 100 2.60 -0.31 -8.37
CA TYR A 100 3.42 -0.63 -9.54
C TYR A 100 3.39 0.47 -10.62
N ARG A 101 2.21 1.03 -10.91
CA ARG A 101 2.10 2.17 -11.83
C ARG A 101 2.82 3.40 -11.28
N LEU A 102 2.70 3.68 -9.98
CA LEU A 102 3.41 4.80 -9.37
C LEU A 102 4.92 4.61 -9.47
N LEU A 103 5.44 3.41 -9.20
CA LEU A 103 6.85 3.06 -9.37
C LEU A 103 7.34 3.28 -10.80
N ASN A 104 6.55 2.94 -11.81
CA ASN A 104 6.91 3.15 -13.22
C ASN A 104 6.86 4.61 -13.67
N ASP A 105 6.18 5.47 -12.90
CA ASP A 105 6.01 6.89 -13.21
C ASP A 105 6.98 7.81 -12.42
N LEU A 106 7.83 7.22 -11.55
CA LEU A 106 8.92 7.90 -10.85
C LEU A 106 10.11 8.14 -11.78
#